data_AF-A0A5K1G6N3-F1
#
_entry.id   AF-A0A5K1G6N3-F1
#
_cell.length_a   1.000
_cell.length_b   1.000
_cell.length_c   1.000
_cell.angle_alpha   90.00
_cell.angle_beta   90.00
_cell.angle_gamma   90.00
#
_symmetry.space_group_name_H-M   'P 1'
#
loop_
_entity.id
_entity.type
_entity.pdbx_description
1 polymer ?
#
loop_
_entity_poly.entity_id
_entity_poly.type
_entity_poly.pdbx_seq_one_letter_code
_entity_poly.pdbx_strand_id
1 'polypeptide(L)' 'GQAKTLMFAHVSPEADSYGETISTLKFAERVSAVELGAARLNKESGEVRELKEQ' A
#
# COMPACT_ATOMS: atom_id res chain seq x y z
N GLY A 1 8.06 5.98 0.36
CA GLY A 1 7.51 6.37 -0.95
C GLY A 1 6.07 6.78 -0.77
N GLN A 2 5.59 7.78 -1.52
CA GLN A 2 4.20 8.23 -1.42
C GLN A 2 3.32 7.37 -2.32
N ALA A 3 2.62 6.40 -1.74
CA ALA A 3 1.67 5.55 -2.46
C ALA A 3 0.58 5.07 -1.51
N LYS A 4 -0.63 4.85 -2.05
CA LYS A 4 -1.68 4.08 -1.38
C LYS A 4 -1.48 2.63 -1.81
N THR A 5 -1.27 1.73 -0.85
CA THR A 5 -1.01 0.32 -1.12
C THR A 5 -2.19 -0.52 -0.66
N LEU A 6 -2.63 -1.41 -1.54
CA LEU A 6 -3.61 -2.45 -1.22
C LEU A 6 -2.99 -3.78 -1.60
N MET A 7 -3.01 -4.74 -0.68
CA MET A 7 -2.50 -6.09 -0.90
C MET A 7 -3.65 -7.09 -0.78
N PHE A 8 -3.76 -7.99 -1.75
CA PHE A 8 -4.64 -9.15 -1.69
C PHE A 8 -3.79 -10.39 -1.43
N ALA A 9 -4.09 -11.12 -0.35
CA ALA A 9 -3.49 -12.40 -0.03
C ALA A 9 -4.46 -13.50 -0.46
N HIS A 10 -4.09 -14.28 -1.46
CA HIS A 10 -4.83 -15.48 -1.86
C HIS A 10 -4.18 -16.70 -1.18
N VAL A 11 -5.00 -17.49 -0.50
CA VAL A 11 -4.56 -18.69 0.23
C VAL A 11 -5.43 -19.88 -0.14
N SER A 12 -4.85 -21.06 -0.03
CA SER A 12 -5.48 -22.34 -0.38
C SER A 12 -6.04 -22.99 0.90
N PRO A 13 -7.31 -23.44 0.92
CA PRO A 13 -7.94 -23.99 2.13
C PRO A 13 -7.49 -25.42 2.50
N GLU A 14 -6.74 -26.11 1.65
CA GLU A 14 -6.36 -27.51 1.87
C GLU A 14 -5.16 -27.68 2.81
N ALA A 15 -5.22 -28.75 3.62
CA ALA A 15 -4.32 -28.97 4.75
C ALA A 15 -2.84 -29.05 4.36
N ASP A 16 -2.54 -29.59 3.17
CA ASP A 16 -1.18 -29.69 2.65
C ASP A 16 -0.56 -28.30 2.35
N SER A 17 -1.40 -27.28 2.15
CA SER A 17 -0.99 -25.89 1.91
C SER A 17 -0.90 -25.06 3.19
N TYR A 18 -1.05 -25.67 4.38
CA TYR A 18 -1.07 -24.94 5.64
C TYR A 18 0.22 -24.15 5.91
N GLY A 19 1.39 -24.75 5.63
CA GLY A 19 2.69 -24.08 5.81
C GLY A 19 2.85 -22.83 4.95
N GLU A 20 2.43 -22.92 3.68
CA GLU A 20 2.44 -21.79 2.72
C GLU A 20 1.40 -20.72 3.09
N THR A 21 0.22 -21.14 3.55
CA THR A 21 -0.84 -20.24 4.03
C THR A 21 -0.38 -19.42 5.21
N ILE A 22 0.25 -20.05 6.21
CA ILE A 22 0.81 -19.33 7.37
C ILE A 22 1.92 -18.36 6.95
N SER A 23 2.77 -18.76 6.00
CA SER A 23 3.86 -17.91 5.50
C SER A 23 3.31 -16.68 4.79
N THR A 24 2.27 -16.86 3.95
CA THR A 24 1.54 -15.78 3.27
C THR A 24 0.89 -14.82 4.26
N LEU A 25 0.20 -15.33 5.28
CA LEU A 25 -0.45 -14.51 6.30
C LEU A 25 0.56 -13.71 7.14
N LYS A 26 1.67 -14.33 7.56
CA LYS A 26 2.76 -13.64 8.28
C LYS A 26 3.41 -12.55 7.43
N PHE A 27 3.50 -12.74 6.12
CA PHE A 27 3.98 -11.70 5.22
C PHE A 27 2.98 -10.54 5.12
N ALA A 28 1.69 -10.84 4.93
CA ALA A 28 0.63 -9.84 4.88
C ALA A 28 0.55 -9.02 6.19
N GLU A 29 0.71 -9.66 7.34
CA GLU A 29 0.77 -9.00 8.65
C GLU A 29 1.91 -7.98 8.71
N ARG A 30 3.13 -8.38 8.30
CA ARG A 30 4.27 -7.45 8.24
C ARG A 30 4.01 -6.30 7.27
N VAL A 31 3.41 -6.57 6.11
CA VAL A 31 3.07 -5.54 5.11
C VAL A 31 2.00 -4.58 5.63
N SER A 32 1.03 -5.06 6.42
CA SER A 32 0.02 -4.23 7.07
C SER A 32 0.61 -3.28 8.11
N ALA A 33 1.70 -3.68 8.77
CA ALA A 33 2.43 -2.85 9.72
C ALA A 33 3.42 -1.87 9.05
N VAL A 34 3.63 -1.97 7.73
CA VAL A 34 4.46 -1.01 7.01
C VAL A 34 3.71 0.32 6.90
N GLU A 35 4.09 1.26 7.76
CA GLU A 35 3.71 2.66 7.60
C GLU A 35 4.47 3.25 6.41
N LEU A 36 3.83 3.20 5.23
CA LEU A 36 4.14 4.13 4.16
C LEU A 36 3.70 5.51 4.67
N GLY A 37 4.63 6.24 5.31
CA GLY A 37 4.36 7.49 6.02
C GLY A 37 3.35 8.40 5.29
N ALA A 38 2.51 9.08 6.08
CA ALA A 38 1.30 9.80 5.64
C ALA A 38 1.27 10.13 4.14
N ALA A 39 0.41 9.43 3.39
CA ALA A 39 0.15 9.73 1.99
C ALA A 39 -0.42 11.15 1.89
N ARG A 40 0.46 12.15 1.69
CA ARG A 40 0.05 13.51 1.37
C ARG A 40 -0.69 13.46 0.04
N LEU A 41 -1.89 14.04 0.01
CA LEU A 41 -2.64 14.29 -1.22
C LEU A 41 -1.72 15.02 -2.19
N ASN A 42 -1.45 14.43 -3.34
CA ASN A 42 -0.88 15.14 -4.48
C ASN A 42 -2.01 15.96 -5.13
N LYS A 43 -2.56 16.92 -4.37
CA LYS A 43 -3.33 18.01 -4.97
C LYS A 43 -2.27 18.92 -5.57
N GLU A 44 -2.06 18.82 -6.88
CA GLU A 44 -1.58 19.96 -7.65
C GLU A 44 -2.57 21.09 -7.36
N SER A 45 -2.23 21.91 -6.37
CA SER A 45 -2.90 23.18 -6.15
C SER A 45 -2.89 23.88 -7.50
N GLY A 46 -4.07 24.22 -8.02
CA GLY A 46 -4.22 25.07 -9.20
C GLY A 46 -3.59 26.46 -9.07
N GLU A 47 -2.74 26.68 -8.06
CA GLU A 47 -1.97 27.89 -7.77
C GLU A 47 -0.71 28.04 -8.66
N VAL A 48 -0.29 27.00 -9.41
CA VAL A 48 0.90 27.13 -10.30
C VAL A 48 0.59 27.85 -11.62
N ARG A 49 -0.70 28.12 -11.94
CA ARG A 49 -1.07 28.85 -13.16
C ARG A 49 -1.12 30.38 -13.05
N GLU A 50 -1.01 30.96 -11.85
CA GLU A 50 -1.05 32.43 -11.66
C GLU A 50 0.32 33.09 -11.41
N LEU A 51 1.42 32.32 -11.39
CA LEU A 51 2.78 32.85 -11.19
C LEU A 51 3.56 33.11 -12.48
N LYS A 52 2.87 33.26 -13.63
CA LYS A 52 3.50 33.54 -14.93
C LYS A 52 3.03 34.83 -15.63
N GLU A 53 2.35 35.72 -14.90
CA GLU A 53 1.97 37.06 -15.36
C GLU A 53 2.56 38.19 -14.49
N GLN A 54 3.84 38.07 -14.11
CA GLN A 54 4.63 39.21 -13.67
C GLN A 54 6.01 39.20 -14.34
#